data_AF-A0A933P3Z2-F1
#
_entry.id   AF-A0A933P3Z2-F1
#
_cell.length_a   1.000
_cell.length_b   1.000
_cell.length_c   1.000
_cell.angle_alpha   90.00
_cell.angle_beta   90.00
_cell.angle_gamma   90.00
#
_symmetry.space_group_name_H-M   'P 1'
#
loop_
_entity.id
_entity.type
_entity.pdbx_description
1 polymer ?
#
loop_
_entity_poly.entity_id
_entity_poly.type
_entity_poly.pdbx_seq_one_letter_code
_entity_poly.pdbx_strand_id
1 'polypeptide(L)'
;MIAAESGVDLARLLLDLLIVIGAAKLAAEAAERLRVPAVLGEILAGVLIGPSVLGWVELTGSRGVSLSLLAEIGVLLLLLQVGMEMDLRELGKVGTASLTVAVIGVVVPFATGAGVALLFGLETNTAVFIGAALTA
;
A
#
# COMPACT_ATOMS: atom_id res chain seq x y z
N MET A 1 43.67 -3.19 2.95
CA MET A 1 42.76 -4.20 2.37
C MET A 1 42.01 -4.84 3.53
N ILE A 2 40.95 -4.18 4.01
CA ILE A 2 40.09 -4.66 5.10
C ILE A 2 38.74 -4.95 4.46
N ALA A 3 38.18 -6.09 4.84
CA ALA A 3 37.03 -6.77 4.25
C ALA A 3 35.90 -5.82 3.82
N ALA A 4 35.55 -5.88 2.53
CA ALA A 4 34.21 -5.55 2.09
C ALA A 4 33.30 -6.67 2.62
N GLU A 5 32.72 -6.47 3.80
CA GLU A 5 31.63 -7.32 4.26
C GLU A 5 30.45 -7.12 3.31
N SER A 6 30.31 -8.06 2.38
CA SER A 6 29.10 -8.30 1.60
C SER A 6 28.00 -8.86 2.51
N GLY A 7 27.64 -8.07 3.52
CA GLY A 7 26.51 -8.25 4.41
C GLY A 7 25.57 -7.06 4.23
N VAL A 8 24.27 -7.26 4.48
CA VAL A 8 23.32 -6.15 4.56
C VAL A 8 23.89 -5.15 5.57
N ASP A 9 24.01 -3.87 5.19
CA ASP A 9 24.36 -2.80 6.11
C ASP A 9 23.18 -2.61 7.07
N LEU A 10 23.15 -3.45 8.11
CA LEU A 10 22.06 -3.57 9.06
C LEU A 10 21.83 -2.24 9.78
N ALA A 11 22.90 -1.50 10.08
CA ALA A 11 22.80 -0.19 10.72
C ALA A 11 22.00 0.78 9.84
N ARG A 12 22.28 0.82 8.52
CA ARG A 12 21.50 1.64 7.58
C ARG A 12 20.08 1.13 7.41
N LEU A 13 19.84 -0.17 7.33
CA LEU A 13 18.50 -0.72 7.24
C LEU A 13 17.64 -0.37 8.47
N LEU A 14 18.22 -0.46 9.68
CA LEU A 14 17.55 -0.07 10.91
C LEU A 14 17.28 1.44 10.96
N LEU A 15 18.19 2.25 10.43
CA LEU A 15 17.98 3.69 10.27
C LEU A 15 16.83 3.97 9.29
N ASP A 16 16.80 3.31 8.14
CA ASP A 16 15.73 3.45 7.15
C ASP A 16 14.37 3.07 7.78
N LEU A 17 14.30 1.96 8.54
CA LEU A 17 13.10 1.57 9.29
C LEU A 17 12.71 2.59 10.36
N LEU A 18 13.68 3.13 11.11
CA LEU A 18 13.43 4.16 12.10
C LEU A 18 12.81 5.41 11.47
N ILE A 19 13.34 5.84 10.32
CA ILE A 19 12.80 6.99 9.57
C ILE A 19 11.39 6.68 9.08
N VAL A 20 11.17 5.52 8.43
CA VAL A 20 9.86 5.13 7.90
C VAL A 20 8.81 5.07 9.01
N ILE A 21 9.08 4.31 10.08
CA ILE A 21 8.14 4.12 11.19
C ILE A 21 7.91 5.45 11.93
N GLY A 22 8.98 6.21 12.19
CA GLY A 22 8.90 7.49 12.89
C GLY A 22 8.09 8.52 12.09
N ALA A 23 8.38 8.68 10.81
CA ALA A 23 7.67 9.61 9.93
C ALA A 23 6.19 9.19 9.76
N ALA A 24 5.93 7.91 9.50
CA ALA A 24 4.57 7.39 9.37
C ALA A 24 3.74 7.63 10.64
N LYS A 25 4.29 7.34 11.83
CA LYS A 25 3.58 7.56 13.10
C LYS A 25 3.29 9.03 13.39
N LEU A 26 4.27 9.92 13.14
CA LEU A 26 4.06 11.36 13.33
C LEU A 26 3.00 11.91 12.36
N ALA A 27 3.02 11.46 11.10
CA ALA A 27 2.04 11.88 10.11
C ALA A 27 0.64 11.30 10.35
N ALA A 28 0.54 10.05 10.82
CA ALA A 28 -0.71 9.42 11.25
C ALA A 28 -1.37 10.21 12.39
N GLU A 29 -0.61 10.54 13.44
CA GLU A 29 -1.08 11.36 14.57
C GLU A 29 -1.52 12.75 14.11
N ALA A 30 -0.77 13.39 13.20
CA ALA A 30 -1.16 14.68 12.62
C ALA A 30 -2.45 14.58 11.78
N ALA A 31 -2.60 13.52 10.97
CA ALA A 31 -3.79 13.24 10.19
C ALA A 31 -5.03 13.07 11.09
N GLU A 32 -4.91 12.29 12.16
CA GLU A 32 -6.00 12.08 13.12
C GLU A 32 -6.40 13.37 13.84
N ARG A 33 -5.43 14.22 14.21
CA ARG A 33 -5.69 15.55 14.79
C ARG A 33 -6.46 16.47 13.85
N LEU A 34 -6.20 16.35 12.54
CA LEU A 34 -6.92 17.05 11.49
C LEU A 34 -8.25 16.36 11.11
N ARG A 35 -8.62 15.26 11.79
CA ARG A 35 -9.83 14.46 11.55
C ARG A 35 -9.88 13.82 10.16
N VAL A 36 -8.73 13.44 9.61
CA VAL A 36 -8.63 12.63 8.40
C VAL A 36 -8.07 11.24 8.74
N PRO A 37 -8.36 10.19 7.94
CA PRO A 37 -7.85 8.84 8.20
C PRO A 37 -6.33 8.79 8.31
N ALA A 38 -5.82 8.09 9.33
CA ALA A 38 -4.39 7.95 9.61
C ALA A 38 -3.56 7.48 8.40
N VAL A 39 -4.09 6.50 7.65
CA VAL A 39 -3.43 5.92 6.46
C VAL A 39 -3.09 6.97 5.41
N LEU A 40 -3.89 8.04 5.26
CA LEU A 40 -3.56 9.14 4.36
C LEU A 40 -2.28 9.87 4.80
N GLY A 41 -2.12 10.06 6.11
CA GLY A 41 -0.89 10.62 6.68
C GLY A 41 0.32 9.72 6.45
N GLU A 42 0.16 8.40 6.62
CA GLU A 42 1.23 7.42 6.40
C GLU A 42 1.70 7.39 4.93
N ILE A 43 0.75 7.40 3.98
CA ILE A 43 1.05 7.46 2.54
C ILE A 43 1.79 8.77 2.21
N LEU A 44 1.32 9.91 2.71
CA LEU A 44 1.97 11.20 2.49
C LEU A 44 3.38 11.22 3.09
N ALA A 45 3.58 10.66 4.28
CA ALA A 45 4.91 10.53 4.87
C ALA A 45 5.85 9.73 3.97
N GLY A 46 5.39 8.61 3.43
CA GLY A 46 6.14 7.78 2.48
C GLY A 46 6.55 8.55 1.21
N VAL A 47 5.62 9.31 0.63
CA VAL A 47 5.91 10.17 -0.55
C VAL A 47 6.94 11.25 -0.20
N LEU A 48 6.83 11.87 0.98
CA LEU A 48 7.73 12.94 1.41
C LEU A 48 9.16 12.42 1.70
N ILE A 49 9.31 11.34 2.45
CA ILE A 49 10.64 10.80 2.81
C ILE A 49 11.29 10.02 1.66
N GLY A 50 10.47 9.50 0.74
CA GLY A 50 10.91 8.72 -0.41
C GLY A 50 11.61 9.56 -1.49
N PRO A 51 12.06 8.92 -2.57
CA PRO A 51 12.82 9.56 -3.65
C PRO A 51 12.02 10.61 -4.43
N SER A 52 10.70 10.63 -4.30
CA SER A 52 9.84 11.60 -4.97
C SER A 52 10.00 13.03 -4.44
N VAL A 53 10.44 13.21 -3.18
CA VAL A 53 10.56 14.53 -2.55
C VAL A 53 11.89 14.72 -1.84
N LEU A 54 12.12 14.06 -0.70
CA LEU A 54 13.33 14.27 0.12
C LEU A 54 14.48 13.30 -0.23
N GLY A 55 14.17 12.11 -0.73
CA GLY A 55 15.16 11.08 -1.06
C GLY A 55 15.95 10.55 0.14
N TRP A 56 15.37 10.58 1.34
CA TRP A 56 16.03 10.07 2.55
C TRP A 56 16.02 8.55 2.60
N VAL A 57 14.96 7.92 2.08
CA VAL A 57 14.83 6.47 2.00
C VAL A 57 14.73 6.06 0.54
N GLU A 58 15.67 5.23 0.08
CA GLU A 58 15.69 4.69 -1.28
C GLU A 58 15.40 3.18 -1.29
N LEU A 59 14.60 2.74 -2.24
CA LEU A 59 14.27 1.33 -2.45
C LEU A 59 15.25 0.63 -3.41
N THR A 60 16.44 1.19 -3.60
CA THR A 60 17.48 0.67 -4.50
C THR A 60 18.46 -0.23 -3.74
N GLY A 61 19.04 -1.22 -4.45
CA GLY A 61 20.04 -2.12 -3.89
C GLY A 61 19.52 -3.11 -2.85
N SER A 62 20.43 -3.69 -2.07
CA SER A 62 20.11 -4.75 -1.08
C SER A 62 19.22 -4.27 0.06
N ARG A 63 19.32 -3.00 0.48
CA ARG A 63 18.48 -2.39 1.53
C ARG A 63 17.03 -2.23 1.07
N GLY A 64 16.84 -1.78 -0.16
CA GLY A 64 15.51 -1.64 -0.76
C GLY A 64 14.78 -2.97 -0.86
N VAL A 65 15.48 -4.03 -1.26
CA VAL A 65 14.91 -5.39 -1.28
C VAL A 65 14.44 -5.81 0.12
N SER A 66 15.26 -5.60 1.15
CA SER A 66 14.88 -5.91 2.53
C SER A 66 13.68 -5.10 3.02
N LEU A 67 13.63 -3.79 2.74
CA LEU A 67 12.49 -2.94 3.10
C LEU A 67 11.20 -3.37 2.39
N SER A 68 11.28 -3.71 1.10
CA SER A 68 10.13 -4.21 0.33
C SER A 68 9.61 -5.54 0.88
N LEU A 69 10.51 -6.46 1.26
CA LEU A 69 10.11 -7.72 1.91
C LEU A 69 9.44 -7.48 3.26
N LEU A 70 9.95 -6.55 4.07
CA LEU A 70 9.33 -6.18 5.34
C LEU A 70 7.95 -5.54 5.14
N ALA A 71 7.80 -4.69 4.12
CA ALA A 71 6.52 -4.10 3.76
C ALA A 71 5.51 -5.18 3.31
N GLU A 72 5.94 -6.14 2.50
CA GLU A 72 5.11 -7.27 2.07
C GLU A 72 4.68 -8.13 3.26
N ILE A 73 5.59 -8.45 4.18
CA ILE A 73 5.25 -9.13 5.44
C ILE A 73 4.24 -8.30 6.24
N GLY A 74 4.43 -6.99 6.34
CA GLY A 74 3.48 -6.09 7.00
C GLY A 74 2.08 -6.19 6.41
N VAL A 75 1.95 -6.10 5.09
CA VAL A 75 0.67 -6.25 4.38
C VAL A 75 0.06 -7.63 4.63
N LEU A 76 0.85 -8.70 4.58
CA LEU A 76 0.38 -10.05 4.86
C LEU A 76 -0.16 -10.19 6.30
N LEU A 77 0.53 -9.63 7.28
CA LEU A 77 0.09 -9.63 8.68
C LEU A 77 -1.20 -8.81 8.86
N LEU A 78 -1.32 -7.66 8.19
CA LEU A 78 -2.54 -6.85 8.21
C LEU A 78 -3.74 -7.61 7.61
N LEU A 79 -3.56 -8.21 6.43
CA LEU A 79 -4.62 -8.99 5.79
C LEU A 79 -5.00 -10.24 6.62
N LEU A 80 -4.01 -10.89 7.25
CA LEU A 80 -4.26 -11.98 8.18
C LEU A 80 -5.10 -11.53 9.37
N GLN A 81 -4.74 -10.40 9.98
CA GLN A 81 -5.47 -9.85 11.11
C GLN A 81 -6.91 -9.51 10.74
N VAL A 82 -7.14 -8.85 9.60
CA VAL A 82 -8.49 -8.57 9.09
C VAL A 82 -9.28 -9.87 8.88
N GLY A 83 -8.64 -10.91 8.34
CA GLY A 83 -9.26 -12.23 8.18
C GLY A 83 -9.62 -12.90 9.51
N MET A 84 -8.78 -12.75 10.54
CA MET A 84 -9.03 -13.29 11.88
C MET A 84 -10.12 -12.53 12.65
N GLU A 85 -10.31 -11.24 12.36
CA GLU A 85 -11.36 -10.40 12.96
C GLU A 85 -12.73 -10.61 12.30
N MET A 86 -12.81 -11.23 11.11
CA MET A 86 -14.08 -11.51 10.44
C MET A 86 -14.88 -12.65 11.08
N ASP A 87 -16.15 -12.40 11.40
CA ASP A 87 -17.11 -13.44 11.79
C ASP A 87 -17.80 -14.06 10.57
N LEU A 88 -17.40 -15.28 10.21
CA LEU A 88 -17.97 -16.02 9.08
C LEU A 88 -19.48 -16.32 9.24
N ARG A 89 -19.99 -16.41 10.46
CA ARG A 89 -21.42 -16.63 10.71
C ARG A 89 -22.22 -15.37 10.42
N GLU A 90 -21.68 -14.20 10.74
CA GLU A 90 -22.31 -12.92 10.39
C GLU A 90 -22.29 -12.68 8.89
N LEU A 91 -21.17 -12.97 8.22
CA LEU A 91 -21.07 -12.92 6.76
C LEU A 91 -22.12 -13.80 6.08
N GLY A 92 -22.32 -15.02 6.60
CA GLY A 92 -23.32 -15.95 6.06
C GLY A 92 -24.75 -15.40 6.12
N LYS A 93 -25.10 -14.63 7.15
CA LYS A 93 -26.44 -14.02 7.30
C LYS A 93 -26.72 -12.94 6.26
N VAL A 94 -25.68 -12.25 5.79
CA VAL A 94 -25.78 -11.17 4.79
C VAL A 94 -25.19 -11.57 3.43
N GLY A 95 -24.97 -12.86 3.18
CA GLY A 95 -24.16 -13.34 2.06
C GLY A 95 -24.62 -12.87 0.68
N THR A 96 -25.93 -12.84 0.41
CA THR A 96 -26.47 -12.37 -0.88
C THR A 96 -26.30 -10.86 -1.08
N ALA A 97 -26.52 -10.07 -0.02
CA ALA A 97 -26.28 -8.63 -0.04
C ALA A 97 -24.78 -8.34 -0.19
N SER A 98 -23.93 -9.03 0.56
CA SER A 98 -22.46 -8.90 0.49
C SER A 98 -21.93 -9.26 -0.90
N LEU A 99 -22.44 -10.33 -1.52
CA LEU A 99 -22.04 -10.72 -2.87
C LEU A 99 -22.45 -9.67 -3.90
N THR A 100 -23.65 -9.11 -3.77
CA THR A 100 -24.14 -8.06 -4.67
C THR A 100 -23.29 -6.80 -4.54
N VAL A 101 -22.97 -6.38 -3.31
CA VAL A 101 -22.09 -5.24 -3.05
C VAL A 101 -20.69 -5.50 -3.60
N ALA A 102 -20.13 -6.70 -3.43
CA ALA A 102 -18.82 -7.05 -3.98
C ALA A 102 -18.80 -7.03 -5.52
N VAL A 103 -19.81 -7.62 -6.18
CA VAL A 103 -19.89 -7.63 -7.64
C VAL A 103 -20.04 -6.21 -8.19
N ILE A 104 -20.93 -5.40 -7.62
CA ILE A 104 -21.09 -4.00 -8.03
C ILE A 104 -19.80 -3.22 -7.77
N GLY A 105 -19.17 -3.43 -6.61
CA GLY A 105 -17.92 -2.80 -6.21
C GLY A 105 -16.73 -3.13 -7.11
N VAL A 106 -16.78 -4.24 -7.87
CA VAL A 106 -15.76 -4.57 -8.88
C VAL A 106 -16.19 -4.09 -10.26
N VAL A 107 -17.41 -4.41 -10.70
CA VAL A 107 -17.87 -4.14 -12.06
C VAL A 107 -17.95 -2.64 -12.34
N VAL A 108 -18.45 -1.84 -11.39
CA VAL A 108 -18.62 -0.40 -11.61
C VAL A 108 -17.27 0.31 -11.71
N PRO A 109 -16.33 0.21 -10.75
CA PRO A 109 -15.02 0.85 -10.87
C PRO A 109 -14.22 0.36 -12.07
N PHE A 110 -14.28 -0.93 -12.39
CA PHE A 110 -13.64 -1.49 -13.59
C PHE A 110 -14.17 -0.85 -14.87
N ALA A 111 -15.50 -0.88 -15.06
CA ALA A 111 -16.15 -0.37 -16.26
C ALA A 111 -15.93 1.15 -16.40
N THR A 112 -16.02 1.91 -15.31
CA THR A 112 -15.77 3.35 -15.34
C THR A 112 -14.30 3.67 -15.57
N GLY A 113 -13.38 2.95 -14.93
CA GLY A 113 -11.93 3.15 -15.07
C GLY A 113 -11.45 2.86 -16.49
N ALA A 114 -11.79 1.68 -17.01
CA ALA A 114 -11.44 1.29 -18.37
C ALA A 114 -12.18 2.15 -19.40
N GLY A 115 -13.46 2.45 -19.18
CA GLY A 115 -14.26 3.30 -20.07
C GLY A 115 -13.70 4.71 -20.20
N VAL A 116 -13.34 5.35 -19.07
CA VAL A 116 -12.68 6.66 -19.08
C VAL A 116 -11.32 6.56 -19.78
N ALA A 117 -10.48 5.57 -19.45
CA ALA A 117 -9.18 5.38 -20.10
C ALA A 117 -9.28 5.26 -21.63
N LEU A 118 -10.26 4.52 -22.13
CA LEU A 118 -10.54 4.41 -23.57
C LEU A 118 -11.02 5.73 -24.18
N LEU A 119 -11.86 6.50 -23.46
CA LEU A 119 -12.29 7.84 -23.92
C LEU A 119 -11.13 8.82 -24.03
N PHE A 120 -10.11 8.68 -23.19
CA PHE A 120 -8.85 9.43 -23.29
C PHE A 120 -7.89 8.91 -24.38
N GLY A 121 -8.31 7.90 -25.16
CA GLY A 121 -7.54 7.36 -26.28
C GLY A 121 -6.39 6.42 -25.88
N LEU A 122 -6.41 5.89 -24.65
CA LEU A 122 -5.43 4.90 -24.22
C LEU A 122 -5.67 3.54 -24.89
N GLU A 123 -4.59 2.78 -25.09
CA GLU A 123 -4.66 1.43 -25.65
C GLU A 123 -5.50 0.51 -24.75
N THR A 124 -6.23 -0.43 -25.34
CA THR A 124 -7.10 -1.38 -24.64
C THR A 124 -6.40 -2.09 -23.47
N ASN A 125 -5.14 -2.51 -23.66
CA ASN A 125 -4.37 -3.17 -22.61
C ASN A 125 -4.15 -2.26 -21.39
N THR A 126 -3.79 -0.99 -21.64
CA THR A 126 -3.61 0.01 -20.58
C THR A 126 -4.93 0.36 -19.91
N ALA A 127 -6.02 0.47 -20.68
CA ALA A 127 -7.34 0.76 -20.15
C ALA A 127 -7.86 -0.36 -19.24
N VAL A 128 -7.69 -1.63 -19.64
CA VAL A 128 -8.03 -2.79 -18.81
C VAL A 128 -7.19 -2.82 -17.54
N PHE A 129 -5.90 -2.49 -17.62
CA PHE A 129 -5.03 -2.40 -16.45
C PHE A 129 -5.49 -1.33 -15.45
N ILE A 130 -5.82 -0.13 -15.95
CA ILE A 130 -6.38 0.96 -15.12
C ILE A 130 -7.71 0.53 -14.49
N GLY A 131 -8.60 -0.08 -15.28
CA GLY A 131 -9.87 -0.60 -14.78
C GLY A 131 -9.65 -1.60 -13.64
N ALA A 132 -8.76 -2.57 -13.81
CA ALA A 132 -8.45 -3.56 -12.79
C ALA A 132 -7.82 -2.92 -11.53
N ALA A 133 -6.91 -1.96 -11.69
CA ALA A 133 -6.25 -1.27 -10.59
C ALA A 133 -7.23 -0.51 -9.67
N LEU A 134 -8.40 -0.10 -10.19
CA LEU A 134 -9.43 0.62 -9.42
C LEU A 134 -10.44 -0.30 -8.71
N THR A 135 -10.35 -1.63 -8.89
CA THR A 135 -11.23 -2.60 -8.23
C THR A 135 -10.70 -3.17 -6.92
N ALA A 136 -9.45 -2.86 -6.60
CA ALA A 136 -8.72 -3.37 -5.44
C ALA A 136 -8.88 -2.46 -4.21
#